data_AF-X1DEY6-F1
#
_entry.id   AF-X1DEY6-F1
#
_cell.length_a   1.000
_cell.length_b   1.000
_cell.length_c   1.000
_cell.angle_alpha   90.00
_cell.angle_beta   90.00
_cell.angle_gamma   90.00
#
_symmetry.space_group_name_H-M   'P 1'
#
loop_
_entity.id
_entity.type
_entity.pdbx_description
1 polymer ?
#
loop_
_entity_poly.entity_id
_entity_poly.type
_entity_poly.pdbx_seq_one_letter_code
_entity_poly.pdbx_strand_id
1 'polypeptide(L)' 'MNQSMILVAIIFIATYFFIVTEKVHRATAALTGASLILVLNILPLKEAWVEYIDFNTLLLLIGMMIIVAITA' A
#
# COMPACT_ATOMS: atom_id res chain seq x y z
N MET A 1 -10.95 -3.33 22.52
CA MET A 1 -10.09 -3.00 21.36
C MET A 1 -9.23 -4.22 21.08
N ASN A 2 -9.31 -4.82 19.89
CA ASN A 2 -8.51 -6.02 19.59
C ASN A 2 -7.04 -5.61 19.39
N GLN A 3 -6.07 -6.35 19.94
CA GLN A 3 -4.64 -5.97 19.90
C GLN A 3 -4.14 -5.76 18.46
N SER A 4 -4.66 -6.52 17.50
CA SER A 4 -4.35 -6.39 16.07
C SER A 4 -4.75 -5.03 15.48
N MET A 5 -5.86 -4.43 15.92
CA MET A 5 -6.32 -3.14 15.40
C MET A 5 -5.39 -2.00 15.79
N ILE A 6 -4.88 -2.01 17.03
CA ILE A 6 -3.94 -1.00 17.51
C ILE A 6 -2.64 -1.09 16.70
N LEU A 7 -2.17 -2.32 16.44
CA LEU A 7 -0.93 -2.54 15.72
C LEU A 7 -1.03 -2.09 14.25
N VAL A 8 -2.16 -2.36 13.58
CA VAL A 8 -2.43 -1.85 12.22
C VAL A 8 -2.47 -0.32 12.19
N ALA A 9 -3.14 0.31 13.15
CA ALA A 9 -3.21 1.76 13.22
C ALA A 9 -1.81 2.40 13.38
N ILE A 10 -0.95 1.80 14.21
CA ILE A 10 0.44 2.25 14.37
C ILE A 10 1.21 2.14 13.06
N ILE A 11 1.13 0.99 12.36
CA ILE A 11 1.81 0.79 11.08
C ILE A 11 1.31 1.80 10.04
N PHE A 12 0.01 2.05 9.99
CA PHE A 12 -0.60 3.00 9.06
C PHE A 12 -0.11 4.44 9.32
N ILE A 13 -0.16 4.90 10.56
CA ILE A 13 0.29 6.25 10.93
C ILE A 13 1.79 6.40 10.64
N ALA A 14 2.61 5.41 10.99
CA ALA A 14 4.04 5.44 10.70
C ALA A 14 4.33 5.51 9.19
N THR A 15 3.64 4.69 8.39
CA THR A 15 3.79 4.69 6.93
C THR A 15 3.39 6.04 6.33
N TYR A 16 2.27 6.60 6.78
CA TYR A 16 1.79 7.90 6.31
C TYR A 16 2.73 9.04 6.68
N PHE A 17 3.30 9.00 7.90
CA PHE A 17 4.32 9.95 8.32
C PHE A 17 5.56 9.92 7.40
N PHE A 18 6.05 8.74 7.03
CA PHE A 18 7.16 8.63 6.07
C PHE A 18 6.82 9.12 4.67
N ILE A 19 5.58 8.94 4.21
CA ILE A 19 5.12 9.46 2.91
C ILE A 19 5.06 10.99 2.93
N VAL A 20 4.45 11.58 3.96
CA VAL A 20 4.27 13.04 4.07
C VAL A 20 5.58 13.79 4.29
N THR A 21 6.53 13.18 5.01
CA THR A 21 7.85 13.82 5.23
C THR A 21 8.72 13.83 3.98
N GLU A 22 8.35 13.12 2.91
CA GLU A 22 9.07 12.97 1.64
C GLU A 22 10.55 12.56 1.77
N LYS A 23 11.00 12.19 2.97
CA LYS A 23 12.38 11.74 3.23
C LYS A 23 12.69 10.38 2.61
N VAL A 24 11.65 9.62 2.28
CA VAL A 24 11.74 8.29 1.67
C VAL A 24 10.82 8.28 0.45
N HIS A 25 11.21 7.57 -0.61
CA HIS A 25 10.36 7.41 -1.79
C HIS A 25 9.01 6.80 -1.39
N ARG A 26 7.92 7.48 -1.74
CA ARG A 26 6.53 7.11 -1.39
C ARG A 26 6.21 5.63 -1.65
N ALA A 27 6.68 5.08 -2.76
CA ALA A 27 6.45 3.67 -3.09
C ALA A 27 7.16 2.73 -2.11
N THR A 28 8.40 3.04 -1.73
CA THR A 28 9.19 2.23 -0.79
C THR A 28 8.55 2.25 0.59
N ALA A 29 8.10 3.42 1.05
CA ALA A 29 7.39 3.55 2.33
C ALA A 29 6.08 2.73 2.33
N ALA A 30 5.24 2.89 1.30
CA ALA A 30 3.98 2.16 1.16
C ALA A 30 4.18 0.63 1.11
N LEU A 31 5.13 0.16 0.30
CA LEU A 31 5.42 -1.27 0.17
C LEU A 31 5.99 -1.87 1.46
N THR A 32 6.79 -1.11 2.20
CA THR A 32 7.32 -1.55 3.50
C THR A 32 6.20 -1.69 4.53
N GLY A 33 5.29 -0.72 4.61
CA GLY A 33 4.10 -0.79 5.48
C GLY A 33 3.21 -1.99 5.16
N ALA A 34 2.92 -2.22 3.87
CA ALA A 34 2.15 -3.39 3.42
C ALA A 34 2.87 -4.71 3.75
N SER A 35 4.18 -4.79 3.53
CA SER A 35 4.98 -5.98 3.82
C SER A 35 4.99 -6.32 5.32
N LEU A 36 5.08 -5.31 6.19
CA LEU A 36 5.02 -5.50 7.64
C LEU A 36 3.70 -6.13 8.09
N ILE A 37 2.57 -5.70 7.52
CA ILE A 37 1.24 -6.26 7.82
C ILE A 37 1.18 -7.75 7.43
N LEU A 38 1.76 -8.11 6.29
CA LEU A 38 1.80 -9.49 5.79
C LEU A 38 2.73 -10.38 6.62
N VAL A 39 3.94 -9.90 6.96
CA VAL A 39 4.92 -10.67 7.75
C VAL A 39 4.42 -10.92 9.18
N LEU A 40 3.74 -9.94 9.77
CA LEU A 40 3.12 -10.09 11.08
C LEU A 40 1.83 -10.94 11.06
N ASN A 41 1.43 -11.46 9.89
CA ASN A 41 0.25 -12.29 9.67
C ASN A 41 -1.04 -11.66 10.22
N ILE A 42 -1.11 -10.32 10.16
CA ILE A 42 -2.30 -9.57 10.57
C ILE A 42 -3.38 -9.67 9.50
N LEU A 43 -2.95 -9.69 8.24
CA LEU A 43 -3.77 -9.96 7.06
C LEU A 43 -3.13 -11.12 6.29
N PRO A 44 -3.87 -12.22 6.04
CA PRO A 44 -3.36 -13.33 5.25
C PRO A 44 -3.03 -12.86 3.82
N LEU A 45 -1.93 -13.37 3.25
CA LEU A 45 -1.52 -13.02 1.89
C LEU A 45 -2.61 -13.28 0.85
N LYS A 46 -3.35 -14.37 1.01
CA LYS A 46 -4.44 -14.74 0.09
C LYS A 46 -5.56 -13.70 0.09
N GLU A 47 -5.98 -13.24 1.27
CA GLU A 47 -7.04 -12.23 1.41
C GLU A 47 -6.55 -10.87 0.90
N ALA A 48 -5.32 -10.49 1.25
CA ALA A 48 -4.69 -9.27 0.75
C ALA A 48 -4.71 -9.20 -0.79
N TRP A 49 -4.35 -10.29 -1.47
CA TRP A 49 -4.30 -10.34 -2.93
C TRP A 49 -5.65 -10.31 -3.63
N VAL A 50 -6.67 -10.94 -3.05
CA VAL A 50 -7.97 -11.11 -3.71
C VAL A 50 -8.95 -10.00 -3.36
N GLU A 51 -8.95 -9.54 -2.11
CA GLU A 51 -9.98 -8.60 -1.62
C GLU A 51 -9.46 -7.16 -1.48
N TYR A 52 -8.18 -6.97 -1.18
CA TYR A 52 -7.64 -5.63 -0.88
C TYR A 52 -6.88 -4.99 -2.04
N ILE A 53 -6.47 -5.76 -3.04
CA ILE A 53 -5.85 -5.25 -4.27
C ILE A 53 -6.93 -5.06 -5.35
N ASP A 54 -7.28 -3.81 -5.64
CA ASP A 54 -8.15 -3.48 -6.76
C ASP A 54 -7.35 -3.39 -8.08
N PHE A 55 -7.34 -4.51 -8.81
CA PHE A 55 -6.70 -4.61 -10.12
C PHE A 55 -7.36 -3.73 -11.18
N ASN A 56 -8.67 -3.46 -11.09
CA ASN A 56 -9.34 -2.61 -12.08
C ASN A 56 -8.78 -1.19 -12.00
N THR A 57 -8.65 -0.66 -10.79
CA THR A 57 -8.07 0.67 -10.57
C THR A 57 -6.58 0.70 -10.95
N LEU A 58 -5.78 -0.30 -10.53
CA LEU A 58 -4.36 -0.35 -10.89
C LEU A 58 -4.15 -0.41 -12.41
N LEU A 59 -4.86 -1.28 -13.11
CA LEU A 59 -4.74 -1.42 -14.56
C LEU A 59 -5.25 -0.18 -15.30
N LEU A 60 -6.32 0.46 -14.82
CA LEU A 60 -6.81 1.71 -15.37
C LEU A 60 -5.78 2.84 -15.22
N LEU A 61 -5.21 3.02 -14.03
CA LEU A 61 -4.19 4.04 -13.78
C LEU A 61 -2.93 3.79 -14.64
N ILE A 62 -2.47 2.53 -14.73
CA ILE A 62 -1.35 2.15 -15.60
C ILE A 62 -1.68 2.48 -17.07
N GLY A 63 -2.85 2.09 -17.55
CA GLY A 63 -3.29 2.37 -18.92
C GLY A 63 -3.34 3.86 -19.22
N MET A 64 -3.88 4.67 -18.32
CA MET A 64 -3.89 6.13 -18.47
C MET A 64 -2.47 6.72 -18.54
N MET A 65 -1.54 6.27 -17.68
CA MET A 65 -0.16 6.74 -17.71
C MET A 65 0.58 6.35 -19.00
N ILE A 66 0.35 5.14 -19.52
CA ILE A 66 0.94 4.68 -20.78
C ILE A 66 0.45 5.55 -21.95
N ILE A 67 -0.87 5.81 -22.05
CA ILE A 67 -1.43 6.63 -23.12
C ILE A 67 -0.85 8.05 -23.08
N VAL A 68 -0.76 8.65 -21.88
CA VAL A 68 -0.15 9.98 -21.69
C VAL A 68 1.32 9.98 -22.12
N ALA A 69 2.10 8.96 -21.76
CA ALA A 69 3.52 8.87 -22.10
C ALA A 69 3.81 8.67 -23.60
N ILE A 70 2.89 8.06 -24.36
CA ILE A 70 3.02 7.91 -25.83
C ILE A 70 2.58 9.19 -26.55
N THR A 71 1.65 9.95 -25.96
CA THR A 71 1.10 11.17 -26.56
C THR A 71 1.96 12.42 -26.29
N ALA A 72 2.67 12.45 -25.15
CA ALA A 72 3.61 13.51 -24.78
C ALA A 72 4.95 13.38 -25.51
#